data_AF-A0A315DEZ3-F1
#
_entry.id   AF-A0A315DEZ3-F1
#
_cell.length_a   1.000
_cell.length_b   1.000
_cell.length_c   1.000
_cell.angle_alpha   90.00
_cell.angle_beta   90.00
_cell.angle_gamma   90.00
#
_symmetry.space_group_name_H-M   'P 1'
#
loop_
_entity.id
_entity.type
_entity.pdbx_description
1 polymer ?
#
loop_
_entity_poly.entity_id
_entity_poly.type
_entity_poly.pdbx_seq_one_letter_code
_entity_poly.pdbx_strand_id
1 'polypeptide(L)'
;MKRCALAALTALSTTWLCAQSLVGEPEFIRLQREAVASQRAEVMAVYQEEAKACWQKFAVNACLSNARKTRRAALEPLRQQDLLLNAQERQWRTEQRDLRLQGKQTGQPNPP
;
A
#
# COMPACT_ATOMS: atom_id res chain seq x y z
N MET A 1 9.17 58.12 -1.76
CA MET A 1 10.01 58.14 -0.54
C MET A 1 9.15 57.58 0.59
N LYS A 2 9.30 56.33 1.03
CA LYS A 2 10.39 55.78 1.85
C LYS A 2 10.76 54.35 1.42
N ARG A 3 12.02 53.99 1.69
CA ARG A 3 12.77 52.82 1.19
C ARG A 3 12.74 51.64 2.17
N CYS A 4 13.30 50.52 1.68
CA CYS A 4 13.87 49.35 2.38
C CYS A 4 12.95 48.12 2.38
N ALA A 5 12.99 47.21 1.40
CA ALA A 5 14.06 46.26 1.00
C ALA A 5 14.06 44.95 1.80
N LEU A 6 13.75 43.86 1.06
CA LEU A 6 14.33 42.51 1.10
C LEU A 6 14.29 41.73 2.43
N ALA A 7 13.60 40.59 2.42
CA ALA A 7 14.23 39.29 2.72
C ALA A 7 13.27 38.14 2.37
N ALA A 8 13.64 37.42 1.32
CA ALA A 8 13.10 36.11 1.00
C ALA A 8 13.50 35.11 2.11
N LEU A 9 12.52 34.48 2.73
CA LEU A 9 12.68 33.26 3.52
C LEU A 9 11.57 32.29 3.10
N THR A 10 11.71 31.75 1.90
CA THR A 10 11.04 30.52 1.51
C THR A 10 11.54 29.44 2.46
N ALA A 11 10.72 29.07 3.46
CA ALA A 11 11.00 27.94 4.32
C ALA A 11 11.11 26.68 3.44
N LEU A 12 12.33 26.17 3.32
CA LEU A 12 12.62 24.86 2.77
C LEU A 12 11.91 23.83 3.66
N SER A 13 10.70 23.46 3.28
CA SER A 13 10.12 22.19 3.69
C SER A 13 10.82 21.12 2.86
N THR A 14 11.87 20.52 3.43
CA THR A 14 12.32 19.20 2.99
C THR A 14 11.24 18.20 3.38
N THR A 15 10.16 18.18 2.62
CA THR A 15 9.24 17.06 2.58
C THR A 15 10.04 15.88 2.03
N TRP A 16 10.30 14.90 2.91
CA TRP A 16 10.65 13.56 2.50
C TRP A 16 9.63 13.09 1.48
N LEU A 17 9.99 13.17 0.21
CA LEU A 17 9.28 12.50 -0.85
C LEU A 17 9.71 11.03 -0.77
N CYS A 18 8.95 10.22 -0.03
CA CYS A 18 8.98 8.78 -0.25
C CYS A 18 8.57 8.57 -1.71
N ALA A 19 9.55 8.32 -2.58
CA ALA A 19 9.32 7.93 -3.95
C ALA A 19 8.60 6.58 -3.93
N GLN A 20 7.26 6.61 -3.96
CA GLN A 20 6.48 5.45 -4.36
C GLN A 20 6.65 5.33 -5.87
N SER A 21 7.71 4.64 -6.30
CA SER A 21 7.85 4.29 -7.72
C SER A 21 6.79 3.22 -8.05
N LEU A 22 5.58 3.67 -8.38
CA LEU A 22 4.57 2.91 -9.12
C LEU A 22 5.04 2.62 -10.56
N VAL A 23 6.12 3.27 -10.97
CA VAL A 23 6.81 3.10 -12.26
C VAL A 23 7.63 1.81 -12.21
N GLY A 24 6.94 0.67 -12.30
CA GLY A 24 7.60 -0.62 -12.40
C GLY A 24 6.86 -1.80 -11.78
N GLU A 25 5.58 -1.69 -11.43
CA GLU A 25 4.80 -2.88 -11.06
C GLU A 25 3.99 -3.38 -12.26
N PRO A 26 3.88 -4.70 -12.51
CA PRO A 26 3.01 -5.22 -13.55
C PRO A 26 1.54 -4.83 -13.33
N GLU A 27 0.87 -4.43 -14.41
CA GLU A 27 -0.54 -4.02 -14.41
C GLU A 27 -1.48 -5.04 -13.74
N PHE A 28 -1.24 -6.34 -13.95
CA PHE A 28 -2.06 -7.39 -13.34
C PHE A 28 -1.95 -7.41 -11.80
N ILE A 29 -0.77 -7.10 -11.23
CA ILE A 29 -0.60 -7.05 -9.77
C ILE A 29 -1.27 -5.79 -9.23
N ARG A 30 -1.15 -4.66 -9.94
CA ARG A 30 -1.83 -3.40 -9.57
C ARG A 30 -3.35 -3.58 -9.49
N LEU A 31 -3.96 -4.15 -10.53
CA LEU A 31 -5.41 -4.39 -10.58
C LEU A 31 -5.87 -5.32 -9.45
N GLN A 32 -5.09 -6.36 -9.14
CA GLN A 32 -5.41 -7.25 -8.03
C GLN A 32 -5.32 -6.53 -6.67
N ARG A 33 -4.31 -5.68 -6.45
CA ARG A 33 -4.23 -4.86 -5.22
C ARG A 33 -5.42 -3.93 -5.07
N GLU A 34 -5.83 -3.28 -6.14
CA GLU A 34 -7.00 -2.40 -6.15
C GLU A 34 -8.27 -3.17 -5.76
N ALA A 35 -8.45 -4.37 -6.30
CA ALA A 35 -9.57 -5.24 -5.94
C ALA A 35 -9.53 -5.71 -4.47
N VAL A 36 -8.36 -6.09 -3.93
CA VAL A 36 -8.27 -6.46 -2.50
C VAL A 36 -8.44 -5.24 -1.59
N ALA A 37 -8.06 -4.04 -2.04
CA ALA A 37 -8.29 -2.79 -1.33
C ALA A 37 -9.77 -2.43 -1.29
N SER A 38 -10.51 -2.57 -2.41
CA SER A 38 -11.96 -2.33 -2.44
C SER A 38 -12.71 -3.31 -1.53
N GLN A 39 -12.38 -4.60 -1.58
CA GLN A 39 -12.98 -5.61 -0.69
C GLN A 39 -12.72 -5.31 0.79
N ARG A 40 -11.52 -4.82 1.12
CA ARG A 40 -11.22 -4.38 2.49
C ARG A 40 -12.09 -3.19 2.90
N ALA A 41 -12.28 -2.21 2.01
CA ALA A 41 -13.15 -1.07 2.29
C ALA A 41 -14.59 -1.52 2.55
N GLU A 42 -15.10 -2.48 1.80
CA GLU A 42 -16.43 -3.08 2.01
C GLU A 42 -16.54 -3.77 3.38
N VAL A 43 -15.58 -4.63 3.75
CA VAL A 43 -15.55 -5.27 5.08
C VAL A 43 -15.52 -4.23 6.21
N MET A 44 -14.77 -3.15 6.01
CA MET A 44 -14.69 -2.06 6.98
C MET A 44 -15.98 -1.24 7.07
N ALA A 45 -16.71 -1.06 5.96
CA ALA A 45 -18.01 -0.41 5.94
C ALA A 45 -19.04 -1.24 6.71
N VAL A 46 -19.10 -2.56 6.45
CA VAL A 46 -19.98 -3.49 7.18
C VAL A 46 -19.69 -3.44 8.68
N TYR A 47 -18.40 -3.55 9.07
CA TYR A 47 -18.01 -3.45 10.48
C TYR A 47 -18.43 -2.13 11.14
N GLN A 48 -18.36 -1.01 10.41
CA GLN A 48 -18.78 0.29 10.95
C GLN A 48 -20.28 0.31 11.24
N GLU A 49 -21.10 -0.21 10.34
CA GLU A 49 -22.55 -0.30 10.55
C GLU A 49 -22.90 -1.26 11.70
N GLU A 50 -22.26 -2.42 11.78
CA GLU A 50 -22.42 -3.35 12.90
C GLU A 50 -22.03 -2.71 14.24
N ALA A 51 -20.91 -1.99 14.27
CA ALA A 51 -20.43 -1.32 15.47
C ALA A 51 -21.37 -0.18 15.91
N LYS A 52 -21.94 0.57 14.97
CA LYS A 52 -22.98 1.57 15.26
C LYS A 52 -24.21 0.91 15.87
N ALA A 53 -24.69 -0.18 15.28
CA ALA A 53 -25.85 -0.92 15.78
C ALA A 53 -25.62 -1.52 17.19
N CYS A 54 -24.37 -1.85 17.56
CA CYS A 54 -24.07 -2.36 18.90
C CYS A 54 -24.41 -1.37 20.02
N TRP A 55 -24.34 -0.07 19.79
CA TRP A 55 -24.64 0.95 20.81
C TRP A 55 -26.12 1.02 21.19
N GLN A 56 -27.00 0.44 20.38
CA GLN A 56 -28.42 0.33 20.68
C GLN A 56 -28.77 -0.92 21.51
N LYS A 57 -27.78 -1.77 21.83
CA LYS A 57 -27.98 -3.03 22.55
C LYS A 57 -27.57 -2.87 24.02
N PHE A 58 -28.23 -3.60 24.91
CA PHE A 58 -27.85 -3.63 26.32
C PHE A 58 -26.43 -4.21 26.53
N ALA A 59 -26.09 -5.29 25.83
CA ALA A 59 -24.78 -5.95 25.91
C ALA A 59 -23.76 -5.38 24.90
N VAL A 60 -23.54 -4.06 24.91
CA VAL A 60 -22.68 -3.36 23.92
C VAL A 60 -21.30 -4.01 23.80
N ASN A 61 -20.62 -4.29 24.91
CA ASN A 61 -19.26 -4.83 24.90
C ASN A 61 -19.17 -6.21 24.26
N ALA A 62 -20.13 -7.09 24.53
CA ALA A 62 -20.21 -8.41 23.91
C ALA A 62 -20.48 -8.28 22.40
N CYS A 63 -21.39 -7.38 22.00
CA CYS A 63 -21.68 -7.09 20.61
C CYS A 63 -20.43 -6.60 19.86
N LEU A 64 -19.75 -5.58 20.38
CA LEU A 64 -18.53 -5.03 19.77
C LEU A 64 -17.41 -6.09 19.68
N SER A 65 -17.31 -6.98 20.67
CA SER A 65 -16.35 -8.09 20.63
C SER A 65 -16.62 -9.03 19.46
N ASN A 66 -17.90 -9.37 19.24
CA ASN A 66 -18.31 -10.22 18.13
C ASN A 66 -18.12 -9.53 16.78
N ALA A 67 -18.52 -8.25 16.62
CA ALA A 67 -18.27 -7.48 15.39
C ALA A 67 -16.76 -7.45 15.04
N ARG A 68 -15.88 -7.28 16.04
CA ARG A 68 -14.43 -7.36 15.83
C ARG A 68 -13.95 -8.76 15.41
N LYS A 69 -14.56 -9.83 15.94
CA LYS A 69 -14.25 -11.22 15.53
C LYS A 69 -14.65 -11.45 14.07
N THR A 70 -15.88 -11.06 13.70
CA THR A 70 -16.39 -11.16 12.32
C THR A 70 -15.50 -10.39 11.36
N ARG A 71 -15.16 -9.14 11.67
CA ARG A 71 -14.22 -8.34 10.87
C ARG A 71 -12.88 -9.03 10.69
N ARG A 72 -12.27 -9.56 11.75
CA ARG A 72 -10.98 -10.27 11.64
C ARG A 72 -11.09 -11.49 10.74
N ALA A 73 -12.13 -12.30 10.90
CA ALA A 73 -12.37 -13.48 10.06
C ALA A 73 -12.56 -13.10 8.59
N ALA A 74 -13.28 -12.01 8.30
CA ALA A 74 -13.49 -11.51 6.93
C ALA A 74 -12.21 -10.91 6.31
N LEU A 75 -11.36 -10.26 7.10
CA LEU A 75 -10.09 -9.68 6.62
C LEU A 75 -8.99 -10.72 6.41
N GLU A 76 -9.03 -11.86 7.10
CA GLU A 76 -7.98 -12.89 7.02
C GLU A 76 -7.73 -13.42 5.60
N PRO A 77 -8.75 -13.83 4.80
CA PRO A 77 -8.50 -14.27 3.43
C PRO A 77 -7.95 -13.16 2.54
N LEU A 78 -8.30 -11.89 2.80
CA LEU A 78 -7.75 -10.74 2.07
C LEU A 78 -6.28 -10.50 2.42
N ARG A 79 -5.90 -10.70 3.68
CA ARG A 79 -4.50 -10.67 4.13
C ARG A 79 -3.69 -11.77 3.45
N GLN A 80 -4.23 -12.97 3.31
CA GLN A 80 -3.54 -14.06 2.62
C GLN A 80 -3.32 -13.72 1.13
N GLN A 81 -4.31 -13.15 0.47
CA GLN A 81 -4.18 -12.66 -0.91
C GLN A 81 -3.07 -11.61 -1.05
N ASP A 82 -3.00 -10.64 -0.14
CA ASP A 82 -1.92 -9.65 -0.12
C ASP A 82 -0.53 -10.27 -0.01
N LEU A 83 -0.37 -11.27 0.87
CA LEU A 83 0.90 -11.94 1.06
C LEU A 83 1.36 -12.64 -0.22
N LEU A 84 0.43 -13.26 -0.94
CA LEU A 84 0.68 -13.89 -2.23
C LEU A 84 1.04 -12.85 -3.31
N LEU A 85 0.32 -11.73 -3.38
CA LEU A 85 0.65 -10.63 -4.31
C LEU A 85 2.04 -10.06 -4.03
N ASN A 86 2.37 -9.82 -2.76
CA ASN A 86 3.68 -9.33 -2.35
C ASN A 86 4.80 -10.33 -2.70
N ALA A 87 4.54 -11.64 -2.62
CA ALA A 87 5.51 -12.66 -3.03
C ALA A 87 5.73 -12.66 -4.55
N GLN A 88 4.64 -12.60 -5.33
CA GLN A 88 4.70 -12.52 -6.79
C GLN A 88 5.46 -11.28 -7.26
N GLU A 89 5.18 -10.13 -6.65
CA GLU A 89 5.89 -8.89 -6.98
C GLU A 89 7.39 -8.98 -6.69
N ARG A 90 7.78 -9.53 -5.53
CA ARG A 90 9.20 -9.74 -5.19
C ARG A 90 9.89 -10.66 -6.19
N GLN A 91 9.23 -11.74 -6.59
CA GLN A 91 9.77 -12.65 -7.60
C GLN A 91 9.96 -11.92 -8.94
N TRP A 92 8.93 -11.25 -9.43
CA TRP A 92 8.99 -10.51 -10.69
C TRP A 92 10.11 -9.46 -10.67
N ARG A 93 10.25 -8.69 -9.57
CA ARG A 93 11.33 -7.68 -9.44
C ARG A 93 12.72 -8.33 -9.48
N THR A 94 12.86 -9.54 -8.93
CA THR A 94 14.11 -10.31 -8.96
C THR A 94 14.43 -10.73 -10.38
N GLU A 95 13.47 -11.30 -11.11
CA GLU A 95 13.63 -11.71 -12.50
C GLU A 95 14.00 -10.51 -13.41
N GLN A 96 13.34 -9.36 -13.23
CA GLN A 96 13.68 -8.13 -13.97
C GLN A 96 15.10 -7.64 -13.69
N ARG A 97 15.59 -7.81 -12.46
CA ARG A 97 16.96 -7.47 -12.10
C ARG A 97 17.95 -8.41 -12.79
N ASP A 98 17.67 -9.71 -12.78
CA ASP A 98 18.55 -10.72 -13.37
C ASP A 98 18.67 -10.54 -14.89
N LEU A 99 17.56 -10.27 -15.57
CA LEU A 99 17.56 -9.92 -17.01
C LEU A 99 18.43 -8.69 -17.29
N ARG A 100 18.35 -7.66 -16.45
CA ARG A 100 19.18 -6.45 -16.58
C ARG A 100 20.66 -6.74 -16.37
N LEU A 101 21.02 -7.67 -15.49
CA LEU A 101 22.40 -8.07 -15.24
C LEU A 101 22.97 -8.87 -16.42
N GLN A 102 22.19 -9.82 -16.96
CA GLN A 102 22.59 -10.61 -18.14
C GLN A 102 22.86 -9.71 -19.36
N GLY A 103 21.96 -8.76 -19.65
CA GLY A 103 22.14 -7.84 -20.77
C GLY A 103 23.37 -6.93 -20.66
N LYS A 104 23.84 -6.63 -19.44
CA LYS A 104 25.10 -5.90 -19.22
C LYS A 104 26.33 -6.78 -19.47
N GLN A 105 26.27 -8.06 -19.11
CA GLN A 105 27.40 -9.00 -19.26
C GLN A 105 27.69 -9.32 -20.73
N THR A 106 26.65 -9.41 -21.57
CA THR A 106 26.81 -9.66 -23.01
C THR A 106 27.36 -8.46 -23.80
N GLY A 107 27.39 -7.26 -23.20
CA GLY A 107 27.85 -6.02 -23.84
C GLY A 107 29.23 -5.51 -23.38
N GLN A 108 29.94 -6.26 -22.54
CA GLN A 108 31.31 -5.92 -22.11
C GLN A 108 32.30 -6.82 -22.86
N PRO A 109 33.12 -6.30 -23.80
CA PRO A 109 34.32 -7.00 -24.22
C PRO A 109 35.29 -7.04 -23.03
N ASN A 110 35.64 -8.24 -22.57
CA ASN A 110 36.70 -8.40 -21.57
C ASN A 110 38.01 -7.80 -22.11
N PRO A 111 38.61 -6.78 -21.46
CA PRO A 111 39.97 -6.37 -21.81
C PRO A 111 40.98 -7.43 -21.33
N PRO A 112 42.12 -7.56 -22.03
CA PRO A 112 43.15 -8.59 -21.75
C PRO A 112 43.82 -8.42 -20.39
#